data_AF-A0A7W9CTJ5-F1
#
_entry.id   AF-A0A7W9CTJ5-F1
#
_cell.length_a   1.000
_cell.length_b   1.000
_cell.length_c   1.000
_cell.angle_alpha   90.00
_cell.angle_beta   90.00
_cell.angle_gamma   90.00
#
_symmetry.space_group_name_H-M   'P 1'
#
loop_
_entity.id
_entity.type
_entity.pdbx_description
1 polymer ?
#
loop_
_entity_poly.entity_id
_entity_poly.type
_entity_poly.pdbx_seq_one_letter_code
_entity_poly.pdbx_strand_id
1 'polypeptide(L)' 'MQRRDGVTDLIEKCMLAHTAGADFPKVWREILSRSRLVIGVPVQRLEGARAILEIKLITGERLLCDPAGYALG' A
#
# COMPACT_ATOMS: atom_id res chain seq x y z
N MET A 1 13.08 -0.53 -23.07
CA MET A 1 11.82 -0.20 -22.35
C MET A 1 11.64 -1.22 -21.25
N GLN A 2 12.04 -0.88 -20.02
CA GLN A 2 11.89 -1.78 -18.88
C GLN A 2 10.41 -1.75 -18.48
N ARG A 3 9.70 -2.89 -18.59
CA ARG A 3 8.35 -3.02 -18.05
C ARG A 3 8.49 -2.86 -16.53
N ARG A 4 8.17 -1.68 -15.99
CA ARG A 4 7.99 -1.54 -14.55
C ARG A 4 6.81 -2.42 -14.16
N ASP A 5 7.02 -3.27 -13.17
CA ASP A 5 5.96 -4.09 -12.62
C ASP A 5 4.86 -3.17 -12.06
N GLY A 6 3.59 -3.50 -12.32
CA GLY A 6 2.46 -2.67 -11.91
C GLY A 6 2.38 -2.51 -10.39
N VAL A 7 2.86 -3.50 -9.63
CA VAL A 7 2.95 -3.45 -8.17
C VAL A 7 4.00 -2.43 -7.74
N THR A 8 5.17 -2.41 -8.39
CA THR A 8 6.22 -1.42 -8.10
C THR A 8 5.73 0.01 -8.31
N ASP A 9 5.04 0.29 -9.42
CA ASP A 9 4.45 1.62 -9.69
C ASP A 9 3.40 2.01 -8.63
N LEU A 10 2.58 1.06 -8.18
CA LEU A 10 1.61 1.29 -7.12
C LEU A 10 2.28 1.67 -5.80
N ILE A 11 3.35 0.97 -5.41
CA ILE A 11 4.10 1.25 -4.17
C ILE A 11 4.79 2.60 -4.27
N GLU A 12 5.45 2.90 -5.39
CA GLU A 12 6.09 4.20 -5.62
C GLU A 12 5.07 5.34 -5.45
N LYS A 13 3.86 5.20 -6.00
CA LYS A 13 2.78 6.19 -5.83
C LYS A 13 2.34 6.33 -4.37
N CYS A 14 2.20 5.24 -3.64
CA CYS A 14 1.84 5.27 -2.22
C CYS A 14 2.94 5.95 -1.38
N MET A 15 4.21 5.62 -1.64
CA MET A 15 5.37 6.21 -0.98
C MET A 15 5.48 7.71 -1.27
N LEU A 16 5.31 8.14 -2.53
CA LEU A 16 5.32 9.55 -2.90
C LEU A 16 4.21 10.35 -2.22
N ALA A 17 3.01 9.77 -2.11
CA ALA A 17 1.92 10.40 -1.39
C ALA A 17 2.23 10.51 0.13
N HIS A 18 2.81 9.45 0.71
CA HIS A 18 3.22 9.44 2.11
C HIS A 18 4.27 10.50 2.43
N THR A 19 5.33 10.60 1.62
CA THR A 19 6.39 11.61 1.79
C THR A 19 5.87 13.03 1.57
N ALA A 20 4.81 13.21 0.79
CA ALA A 20 4.06 14.46 0.67
C ALA A 20 3.11 14.74 1.85
N GLY A 21 3.09 13.91 2.89
CA GLY A 21 2.29 14.07 4.09
C GLY A 21 0.87 13.51 4.01
N ALA A 22 0.55 12.69 2.99
CA ALA A 22 -0.73 11.99 2.95
C ALA A 22 -0.78 10.86 3.98
N ASP A 23 -1.83 10.85 4.78
CA ASP A 23 -2.15 9.76 5.69
C ASP A 23 -2.78 8.57 4.95
N PHE A 24 -2.89 7.43 5.64
CA PHE A 24 -3.45 6.22 5.04
C PHE A 24 -4.87 6.41 4.45
N PRO A 25 -5.84 7.04 5.15
CA PRO A 25 -7.17 7.27 4.57
C PRO A 25 -7.13 8.04 3.24
N LYS A 26 -6.26 9.04 3.12
CA LYS A 26 -6.09 9.80 1.88
C LYS A 26 -5.48 8.93 0.77
N VAL A 27 -4.39 8.21 1.06
CA VAL A 27 -3.76 7.30 0.10
C VAL A 27 -4.73 6.20 -0.35
N TRP A 28 -5.53 5.65 0.57
CA TRP A 28 -6.54 4.65 0.26
C TRP A 28 -7.56 5.17 -0.76
N ARG A 29 -8.14 6.33 -0.48
CA ARG A 29 -9.19 6.94 -1.32
C ARG A 29 -8.68 7.38 -2.70
N GLU A 30 -7.46 7.89 -2.77
CA GLU A 30 -6.91 8.51 -3.98
C GLU A 30 -6.14 7.53 -4.86
N ILE A 31 -5.53 6.50 -4.27
CA ILE A 31 -4.61 5.59 -4.95
C ILE A 31 -5.07 4.13 -4.86
N LEU A 32 -5.09 3.54 -3.65
CA LEU A 32 -5.26 2.08 -3.48
C LEU A 32 -6.64 1.58 -3.92
N SER A 33 -7.72 2.22 -3.47
CA SER A 33 -9.09 1.82 -3.80
C SER A 33 -9.45 1.93 -5.29
N ARG A 34 -8.66 2.69 -6.06
CA ARG A 34 -8.82 2.86 -7.51
C ARG A 34 -7.94 1.91 -8.31
N SER A 35 -7.01 1.22 -7.66
CA SER A 35 -6.09 0.29 -8.30
C SER A 35 -6.74 -1.06 -8.52
N ARG A 36 -6.64 -1.59 -9.76
CA ARG A 36 -7.09 -2.95 -10.08
C ARG A 36 -6.22 -4.04 -9.44
N LEU A 37 -5.07 -3.66 -8.88
CA LEU A 37 -4.18 -4.59 -8.21
C LEU A 37 -4.60 -4.87 -6.78
N VAL A 38 -5.43 -4.01 -6.16
CA VAL A 38 -5.86 -4.15 -4.76
C VAL A 38 -7.08 -5.06 -4.67
N ILE A 39 -7.05 -6.00 -3.72
CA ILE A 39 -8.15 -6.91 -3.43
C ILE A 39 -8.73 -6.59 -2.05
N GLY A 40 -10.01 -6.25 -2.03
CA GLY A 40 -10.78 -6.08 -0.81
C GLY A 40 -10.43 -4.81 -0.04
N VAL A 41 -10.53 -4.88 1.28
CA VAL A 41 -10.31 -3.76 2.22
C VAL A 41 -9.03 -3.99 3.02
N PRO A 42 -8.38 -2.92 3.54
CA PRO A 42 -7.22 -3.07 4.41
C PRO A 42 -7.61 -3.82 5.68
N VAL A 43 -6.72 -4.71 6.13
CA VAL A 43 -6.87 -5.45 7.38
C VAL A 43 -5.81 -4.96 8.35
N GLN A 44 -6.24 -4.49 9.51
CA GLN A 44 -5.31 -4.14 10.59
C GLN A 44 -4.79 -5.43 11.25
N ARG A 45 -3.46 -5.56 11.33
CA ARG A 45 -2.77 -6.56 12.14
C ARG A 45 -1.90 -5.87 13.17
N LEU A 46 -1.58 -6.60 14.24
CA LEU A 46 -0.58 -6.20 15.22
C LEU A 46 0.68 -7.04 15.00
N GLU A 47 1.81 -6.38 14.77
CA GLU A 47 3.15 -6.97 14.87
C GLU A 47 3.80 -6.47 16.16
N GLY A 48 3.74 -7.30 17.20
CA GLY A 48 4.13 -6.89 18.55
C GLY A 48 3.28 -5.71 19.03
N ALA A 49 3.92 -4.55 19.24
CA ALA A 49 3.27 -3.31 19.63
C ALA A 49 2.93 -2.37 18.45
N ARG A 50 3.25 -2.76 17.20
CA ARG A 50 3.00 -1.95 16.01
C ARG A 50 1.73 -2.38 15.31
N ALA A 51 0.85 -1.42 15.01
CA ALA A 51 -0.28 -1.64 14.12
C ALA A 51 0.18 -1.49 12.67
N ILE A 52 -0.05 -2.53 11.87
CA ILE A 52 0.25 -2.56 10.44
C ILE A 52 -1.05 -2.78 9.69
N LEU A 53 -1.27 -2.02 8.63
CA LEU A 53 -2.36 -2.23 7.69
C LEU A 53 -1.86 -3.11 6.56
N GLU A 54 -2.48 -4.27 6.40
CA GLU A 54 -2.21 -5.22 5.32
C GLU A 54 -3.24 -5.03 4.21
N ILE A 55 -2.77 -4.81 2.98
CA ILE A 55 -3.58 -4.71 1.78
C ILE A 55 -3.20 -5.86 0.85
N LYS A 56 -4.17 -6.70 0.51
CA LYS A 56 -3.93 -7.84 -0.39
C LYS A 56 -3.87 -7.35 -1.84
N LEU A 57 -2.91 -7.89 -2.60
CA LEU A 57 -2.80 -7.64 -4.03
C LEU A 57 -3.27 -8.85 -4.84
N ILE A 58 -3.67 -8.62 -6.10
CA ILE A 58 -4.08 -9.67 -7.04
C ILE A 58 -2.95 -10.63 -7.41
N THR A 59 -1.71 -10.20 -7.24
CA THR A 59 -0.52 -11.04 -7.39
C THR A 59 -0.35 -12.05 -6.25
N GLY A 60 -1.12 -11.91 -5.16
CA GLY A 60 -0.98 -12.70 -3.93
C GLY A 60 -0.04 -12.08 -2.89
N GLU A 61 0.72 -11.05 -3.28
CA GLU A 61 1.57 -10.26 -2.39
C GLU A 61 0.74 -9.37 -1.45
N ARG A 62 1.40 -8.84 -0.41
CA ARG A 62 0.80 -7.93 0.55
C ARG A 62 1.52 -6.61 0.54
N LEU A 63 0.76 -5.53 0.40
CA LEU A 63 1.25 -4.19 0.64
C LEU A 63 0.99 -3.85 2.11
N LEU A 64 2.08 -3.63 2.84
CA LEU A 64 2.07 -3.27 4.25
C LEU A 64 2.15 -1.76 4.38
N CYS A 65 1.36 -1.19 5.29
CA CYS A 65 1.42 0.21 5.64
C CYS A 65 1.53 0.38 7.15
N ASP A 66 2.52 1.15 7.57
CA ASP A 66 2.75 1.53 8.96
C ASP A 66 3.16 3.02 9.02
N PRO A 67 3.45 3.58 10.20
CA PRO A 67 3.87 4.98 10.32
C PRO A 67 5.17 5.34 9.57
N ALA A 68 5.99 4.36 9.18
CA ALA A 68 7.23 4.57 8.42
C ALA A 68 6.99 4.56 6.90
N GLY A 69 5.83 4.11 6.43
CA GLY A 69 5.42 4.20 5.03
C GLY A 69 4.81 2.92 4.49
N TYR A 70 5.18 2.57 3.25
CA TYR A 70 4.64 1.45 2.49
C TYR A 70 5.72 0.49 2.02
N ALA A 71 5.48 -0.82 2.14
CA ALA A 71 6.40 -1.86 1.71
C ALA A 71 5.65 -3.11 1.20
N LEU A 72 6.35 -3.99 0.50
CA LEU A 72 5.85 -5.35 0.22
C LEU A 72 6.23 -6.29 1.36
N GLY A 73 5.34 -7.23 1.67
CA GLY A 73 5.56 -8.31 2.63
C GLY A 73 5.02 -9.65 2.16
#